data_AF-A0A818BY17-F1
#
_entry.id   AF-A0A818BY17-F1
#
_cell.length_a   1.000
_cell.length_b   1.000
_cell.length_c   1.000
_cell.angle_alpha   90.00
_cell.angle_beta   90.00
_cell.angle_gamma   90.00
#
_symmetry.space_group_name_H-M   'P 1'
#
loop_
_entity.id
_entity.type
_entity.pdbx_description
1 polymer ?
#
loop_
_entity_poly.entity_id
_entity_poly.type
_entity_poly.pdbx_seq_one_letter_code
_entity_poly.pdbx_strand_id
1 'polypeptide(L)'
;MAEDSKKKYTKYDILNEVVIIRRGILIAQEDLQKYEIGVASANKAFQSTSKSRGVPSNFAHKRTRNPDEGPIIIVYTFFDSKSTLDITSISIYPDEEEVLMLPSTYFTVHRILRNKTEYEAHLLQLSIDD
;
A
#
# COMPACT_ATOMS: atom_id res chain seq x y z
N MET A 1 -30.14 -5.99 44.58
CA MET A 1 -29.34 -7.20 44.28
C MET A 1 -29.41 -7.43 42.78
N ALA A 2 -28.25 -7.50 42.12
CA ALA A 2 -27.97 -7.70 40.67
C ALA A 2 -28.59 -6.64 39.74
N GLU A 3 -27.89 -5.71 39.08
CA GLU A 3 -26.62 -5.76 38.34
C GLU A 3 -26.49 -6.97 37.40
N ASP A 4 -26.88 -6.78 36.14
CA ASP A 4 -26.21 -7.28 34.93
C ASP A 4 -27.05 -6.91 33.69
N SER A 5 -26.54 -6.45 32.56
CA SER A 5 -25.19 -6.04 32.18
C SER A 5 -25.31 -5.15 30.93
N LYS A 6 -24.41 -4.18 30.88
CA LYS A 6 -24.26 -3.12 29.88
C LYS A 6 -24.01 -3.68 28.47
N LYS A 7 -24.68 -3.15 27.46
CA LYS A 7 -24.02 -2.85 26.18
C LYS A 7 -23.67 -1.37 26.15
N LYS A 8 -22.49 -1.06 26.71
CA LYS A 8 -21.84 0.24 26.52
C LYS A 8 -21.25 0.23 25.12
N TYR A 9 -21.85 0.98 24.20
CA TYR A 9 -21.18 1.38 22.96
C TYR A 9 -19.99 2.27 23.35
N THR A 10 -18.78 1.75 23.21
CA THR A 10 -17.56 2.55 23.36
C THR A 10 -17.33 3.30 22.06
N LYS A 11 -17.28 4.63 22.20
CA LYS A 11 -17.13 5.74 21.25
C LYS A 11 -15.96 5.66 20.22
N TYR A 12 -15.39 4.49 19.96
CA TYR A 12 -14.31 4.26 18.99
C TYR A 12 -14.70 3.15 18.03
N ASP A 13 -15.91 3.22 17.47
CA ASP A 13 -16.20 2.56 16.20
C ASP A 13 -15.36 3.26 15.12
N ILE A 14 -14.08 2.93 15.13
CA ILE A 14 -13.09 3.32 14.14
C ILE A 14 -13.42 2.45 12.92
N LEU A 15 -14.47 2.85 12.21
CA LEU A 15 -14.57 2.57 10.78
C LEU A 15 -13.55 3.49 10.09
N ASN A 16 -12.26 3.26 10.36
CA ASN A 16 -11.23 3.84 9.52
C ASN A 16 -11.38 3.13 8.18
N GLU A 17 -11.76 3.88 7.15
CA GLU A 17 -11.72 3.39 5.78
C GLU A 17 -10.33 2.81 5.53
N VAL A 18 -10.29 1.51 5.24
CA VAL A 18 -9.06 0.85 4.86
C VAL A 18 -8.75 1.27 3.44
N VAL A 19 -7.65 1.99 3.25
CA VAL A 19 -7.24 2.46 1.93
C VAL A 19 -6.14 1.57 1.40
N ILE A 20 -6.40 0.87 0.30
CA ILE A 20 -5.42 0.01 -0.38
C ILE A 20 -4.85 0.75 -1.57
N ILE A 21 -3.55 1.03 -1.53
CA ILE A 21 -2.82 1.71 -2.62
C ILE A 21 -1.58 0.91 -3.01
N ARG A 22 -1.16 1.10 -4.26
CA ARG A 22 -0.13 0.26 -4.87
C ARG A 22 0.90 1.13 -5.56
N ARG A 23 2.14 0.65 -5.56
CA ARG A 23 3.27 1.31 -6.22
C ARG A 23 4.10 0.28 -6.96
N GLY A 24 4.28 0.48 -8.26
CA GLY A 24 5.23 -0.30 -9.04
C GLY A 24 6.56 0.42 -9.09
N ILE A 25 7.65 -0.28 -8.79
CA ILE A 25 9.01 0.26 -8.93
C ILE A 25 9.95 -0.80 -9.49
N LEU A 26 11.02 -0.32 -10.10
CA LEU A 26 12.24 -1.09 -10.28
C LEU A 26 13.11 -0.86 -9.05
N ILE A 27 13.66 -1.93 -8.49
CA ILE A 27 14.52 -1.85 -7.31
C ILE A 27 15.76 -2.70 -7.52
N ALA A 28 16.91 -2.17 -7.12
CA ALA A 28 18.15 -2.93 -7.13
C ALA A 28 18.06 -4.08 -6.11
N GLN A 29 18.69 -5.21 -6.42
CA GLN A 29 18.64 -6.38 -5.53
C GLN A 29 19.16 -6.10 -4.11
N GLU A 30 20.17 -5.23 -3.98
CA GLU A 30 20.71 -4.79 -2.68
C GLU A 30 19.73 -3.94 -1.87
N ASP A 31 18.91 -3.12 -2.53
CA ASP A 31 17.88 -2.33 -1.87
C ASP A 31 16.69 -3.18 -1.46
N LEU A 32 16.36 -4.21 -2.25
CA LEU A 32 15.31 -5.16 -1.92
C LEU A 32 15.59 -5.91 -0.61
N GLN A 33 16.86 -6.17 -0.30
CA GLN A 33 17.26 -6.81 0.96
C GLN A 33 16.87 -5.99 2.21
N LYS A 34 16.61 -4.69 2.07
CA LYS A 34 16.15 -3.83 3.17
C LYS A 34 14.69 -4.08 3.54
N TYR A 35 13.92 -4.76 2.69
CA TYR A 35 12.54 -5.12 2.93
C TYR A 35 12.48 -6.51 3.57
N GLU A 36 12.51 -6.53 4.90
CA GLU A 36 12.35 -7.74 5.71
C GLU A 36 11.03 -7.70 6.48
N ILE A 37 10.38 -8.86 6.62
CA ILE A 37 9.12 -8.97 7.36
C ILE A 37 9.32 -8.50 8.81
N GLY A 38 8.42 -7.64 9.27
CA GLY A 38 8.46 -7.05 10.61
C GLY A 38 9.36 -5.81 10.73
N VAL A 39 10.16 -5.49 9.72
CA VAL A 39 10.97 -4.27 9.73
C VAL A 39 10.10 -3.06 9.38
N ALA A 40 10.16 -2.06 10.26
CA ALA A 40 9.54 -0.76 10.03
C ALA A 40 10.47 0.12 9.17
N SER A 41 9.91 0.75 8.15
CA SER A 41 10.58 1.68 7.26
C SER A 41 9.77 2.97 7.16
N ALA A 42 10.43 4.05 6.73
CA ALA A 42 9.76 5.31 6.45
C ALA A 42 10.24 5.88 5.12
N ASN A 43 9.31 6.44 4.35
CA ASN A 43 9.64 7.17 3.14
C ASN A 43 10.20 8.56 3.49
N LYS A 44 11.29 8.97 2.84
CA LYS A 44 11.91 10.30 3.07
C LYS A 44 11.25 11.44 2.28
N ALA A 45 10.51 11.09 1.23
CA ALA A 45 9.88 12.02 0.31
C ALA A 45 8.48 11.53 -0.04
N PHE A 46 7.68 12.37 -0.69
CA PHE A 46 6.38 11.98 -1.20
C PHE A 46 6.50 10.73 -2.08
N GLN A 47 5.59 9.77 -1.91
CA GLN A 47 5.53 8.61 -2.79
C GLN A 47 4.22 8.62 -3.56
N SER A 48 4.32 8.73 -4.87
CA SER A 48 3.21 8.47 -5.79
C SER A 48 2.79 7.00 -5.71
N THR A 49 1.49 6.79 -5.53
CA THR A 49 0.85 5.47 -5.47
C THR A 49 -0.51 5.56 -6.18
N SER A 50 -1.14 4.43 -6.43
CA SER A 50 -2.41 4.35 -7.16
C SER A 50 -3.41 3.45 -6.45
N LYS A 51 -4.69 3.82 -6.45
CA LYS A 51 -5.80 2.93 -6.08
C LYS A 51 -6.06 1.87 -7.15
N SER A 52 -5.72 2.16 -8.41
CA SER A 52 -5.86 1.23 -9.52
C SER A 52 -4.97 0.01 -9.36
N ARG A 53 -5.51 -1.16 -9.70
CA ARG A 53 -4.77 -2.43 -9.71
C ARG A 53 -3.77 -2.50 -10.87
N GLY A 54 -4.08 -1.90 -12.02
CA GLY A 54 -3.31 -2.06 -13.26
C GLY A 54 -2.17 -1.06 -13.41
N VAL A 55 -2.36 0.17 -12.93
CA VAL A 55 -1.40 1.27 -13.07
C VAL A 55 0.00 0.93 -12.53
N PRO A 56 0.17 0.34 -11.33
CA PRO A 56 1.49 -0.04 -10.80
C PRO A 56 2.31 -0.92 -11.73
N SER A 57 1.69 -1.84 -12.46
CA SER A 57 2.40 -2.74 -13.37
C SER A 57 3.11 -1.98 -14.49
N ASN A 58 2.54 -0.86 -14.95
CA ASN A 58 3.16 -0.01 -15.99
C ASN A 58 4.47 0.62 -15.50
N PHE A 59 4.60 0.88 -14.20
CA PHE A 59 5.80 1.44 -13.60
C PHE A 59 6.84 0.37 -13.27
N ALA A 60 6.40 -0.80 -12.78
CA ALA A 60 7.29 -1.91 -12.47
C ALA A 60 7.97 -2.47 -13.73
N HIS A 61 7.28 -2.52 -14.87
CA HIS A 61 7.80 -3.10 -16.12
C HIS A 61 8.46 -2.07 -17.05
N LYS A 62 8.77 -0.86 -16.57
CA LYS A 62 9.56 0.08 -17.38
C LYS A 62 10.91 -0.54 -17.72
N ARG A 63 11.42 -0.26 -18.93
CA ARG A 63 12.74 -0.75 -19.33
C ARG A 63 13.81 -0.09 -18.44
N THR A 64 14.58 -0.91 -17.73
CA THR A 64 15.77 -0.46 -17.03
C THR A 64 17.03 -0.63 -17.89
N ARG A 65 18.03 0.20 -17.62
CA ARG A 65 19.40 0.02 -18.15
C ARG A 65 20.28 -0.79 -17.18
N ASN A 66 19.83 -0.97 -15.94
CA ASN A 66 20.55 -1.66 -14.89
C ASN A 66 20.09 -3.12 -14.83
N PRO A 67 20.94 -4.11 -15.15
CA PRO A 67 20.56 -5.52 -15.12
C PRO A 67 20.27 -6.04 -13.70
N ASP A 68 20.72 -5.34 -12.65
CA ASP A 68 20.55 -5.74 -11.25
C ASP A 68 19.22 -5.24 -10.64
N GLU A 69 18.39 -4.56 -11.44
CA GLU A 69 17.07 -4.11 -11.03
C GLU A 69 15.97 -5.12 -11.37
N GLY A 70 15.15 -5.41 -10.36
CA GLY A 70 13.96 -6.24 -10.51
C GLY A 70 12.67 -5.43 -10.43
N PRO A 71 11.62 -5.79 -11.18
CA PRO A 71 10.30 -5.19 -11.03
C PRO A 71 9.66 -5.68 -9.73
N ILE A 72 9.11 -4.76 -8.94
CA ILE A 72 8.31 -5.07 -7.76
C ILE A 72 7.03 -4.25 -7.71
N ILE A 73 6.00 -4.82 -7.08
CA ILE A 73 4.78 -4.09 -6.71
C ILE A 73 4.70 -4.09 -5.19
N ILE A 74 4.64 -2.91 -4.60
CA ILE A 74 4.38 -2.72 -3.19
C ILE A 74 2.88 -2.46 -3.03
N VAL A 75 2.25 -3.20 -2.12
CA VAL A 75 0.84 -3.01 -1.73
C VAL A 75 0.84 -2.46 -0.32
N TYR A 76 0.23 -1.31 -0.13
CA TYR A 76 0.07 -0.67 1.16
C TYR A 76 -1.39 -0.76 1.60
N THR A 77 -1.58 -1.06 2.88
CA THR A 77 -2.88 -1.04 3.55
C THR A 77 -2.82 0.06 4.60
N PHE A 78 -3.53 1.15 4.36
CA PHE A 78 -3.59 2.30 5.25
C PHE A 78 -4.82 2.22 6.15
N PHE A 79 -4.58 2.35 7.45
CA PHE A 79 -5.64 2.49 8.46
C PHE A 79 -5.80 3.94 8.93
N ASP A 80 -4.92 4.85 8.52
CA ASP A 80 -5.01 6.28 8.82
C ASP A 80 -4.98 7.06 7.50
N SER A 81 -6.11 7.68 7.16
CA SER A 81 -6.24 8.50 5.94
C SER A 81 -5.37 9.74 5.96
N LYS A 82 -4.84 10.16 7.13
CA LYS A 82 -4.00 11.36 7.27
C LYS A 82 -2.58 11.18 6.70
N SER A 83 -2.12 9.95 6.46
CA SER A 83 -0.80 9.69 5.87
C SER A 83 -0.81 9.75 4.34
N THR A 84 -1.97 10.01 3.74
CA THR A 84 -2.17 9.99 2.29
C THR A 84 -3.00 11.18 1.83
N LEU A 85 -2.83 11.58 0.57
CA LEU A 85 -3.64 12.60 -0.08
C LEU A 85 -4.11 12.06 -1.42
N ASP A 86 -5.43 11.93 -1.62
CA ASP A 86 -5.99 11.66 -2.93
C ASP A 86 -5.87 12.91 -3.81
N ILE A 87 -5.15 12.79 -4.93
CA ILE A 87 -4.92 13.90 -5.85
C ILE A 87 -5.55 13.65 -7.23
N THR A 88 -6.40 12.63 -7.35
CA THR A 88 -7.05 12.23 -8.61
C THR A 88 -7.71 13.41 -9.33
N SER A 89 -8.40 14.28 -8.59
CA SER A 89 -9.16 15.41 -9.16
C SER A 89 -8.30 16.58 -9.66
N ILE A 90 -7.03 16.63 -9.26
CA ILE A 90 -6.09 17.71 -9.62
C ILE A 90 -4.89 17.19 -10.41
N SER A 91 -4.78 15.87 -10.59
CA SER A 91 -3.69 15.25 -11.34
C SER A 91 -3.84 15.51 -12.84
N ILE A 92 -2.69 15.63 -13.51
CA ILE A 92 -2.64 15.65 -14.98
C ILE A 92 -2.97 14.28 -15.59
N TYR A 93 -2.95 13.22 -14.78
CA TYR A 93 -3.35 11.86 -15.17
C TYR A 93 -4.43 11.31 -14.21
N PRO A 94 -5.70 11.78 -14.30
CA PRO A 94 -6.77 11.35 -13.40
C PRO A 94 -7.02 9.84 -13.43
N ASP A 95 -6.83 9.20 -14.59
CA ASP A 95 -7.02 7.75 -14.76
C ASP A 95 -5.99 6.90 -13.97
N GLU A 96 -4.92 7.52 -13.47
CA GLU A 96 -3.97 6.84 -12.59
C GLU A 96 -4.51 6.66 -11.17
N GLU A 97 -5.64 7.29 -10.80
CA GLU A 97 -6.23 7.26 -9.46
C GLU A 97 -5.17 7.51 -8.37
N GLU A 98 -4.39 8.57 -8.59
CA GLU A 98 -3.17 8.81 -7.83
C GLU A 98 -3.46 9.24 -6.39
N VAL A 99 -2.84 8.52 -5.47
CA VAL A 99 -2.79 8.85 -4.04
C VAL A 99 -1.35 9.11 -3.66
N LEU A 100 -1.09 10.27 -3.08
CA LEU A 100 0.23 10.68 -2.65
C LEU A 100 0.44 10.29 -1.18
N MET A 101 1.41 9.42 -0.91
CA MET A 101 1.85 9.15 0.46
C MET A 101 2.73 10.29 0.95
N LEU A 102 2.44 10.82 2.13
CA LEU A 102 3.18 11.93 2.72
C LEU A 102 4.58 11.49 3.18
N PRO A 103 5.59 12.38 3.20
CA PRO A 103 6.90 12.08 3.77
C PRO A 103 6.81 11.65 5.24
N SER A 104 7.78 10.86 5.69
CA SER A 104 7.86 10.35 7.06
C SER A 104 6.67 9.46 7.45
N THR A 105 6.01 8.85 6.47
CA THR A 105 5.01 7.81 6.71
C THR A 105 5.72 6.51 7.04
N TYR A 106 5.42 5.97 8.22
CA TYR A 106 5.96 4.69 8.67
C TYR A 106 5.11 3.54 8.13
N PHE A 107 5.78 2.49 7.66
CA PHE A 107 5.13 1.26 7.22
C PHE A 107 5.97 0.05 7.65
N THR A 108 5.30 -1.07 7.89
CA THR A 108 5.93 -2.34 8.27
C THR A 108 5.67 -3.37 7.18
N VAL A 109 6.68 -4.14 6.80
CA VAL A 109 6.50 -5.22 5.84
C VAL A 109 5.81 -6.39 6.53
N HIS A 110 4.58 -6.69 6.14
CA HIS A 110 3.83 -7.82 6.70
C HIS A 110 4.06 -9.12 5.93
N ARG A 111 4.26 -9.03 4.61
CA ARG A 111 4.36 -10.19 3.72
C ARG A 111 5.20 -9.87 2.50
N ILE A 112 5.94 -10.87 2.02
CA ILE A 112 6.69 -10.82 0.76
C ILE A 112 6.22 -12.00 -0.10
N LEU A 113 5.77 -11.72 -1.31
CA LEU A 113 5.30 -12.72 -2.27
C LEU A 113 6.29 -12.75 -3.44
N ARG A 114 6.82 -13.94 -3.75
CA ARG A 114 7.90 -14.08 -4.74
C ARG A 114 7.43 -14.61 -6.09
N ASN A 115 6.20 -15.10 -6.19
CA ASN A 115 5.62 -15.53 -7.45
C ASN A 115 4.30 -14.81 -7.74
N LYS A 116 3.98 -14.72 -9.03
CA LYS A 116 2.78 -14.01 -9.52
C LYS A 116 1.50 -14.66 -9.01
N THR A 117 1.44 -15.99 -8.96
CA THR A 117 0.24 -16.72 -8.53
C THR A 117 -0.17 -16.37 -7.10
N GLU A 118 0.78 -16.32 -6.17
CA GLU A 118 0.54 -15.91 -4.79
C GLU A 118 0.09 -14.46 -4.71
N TYR A 119 0.69 -13.58 -5.53
CA TYR A 119 0.30 -12.18 -5.60
C TYR A 119 -1.16 -12.00 -6.04
N GLU A 120 -1.55 -12.62 -7.16
CA GLU A 120 -2.93 -12.54 -7.66
C GLU A 120 -3.93 -13.14 -6.67
N ALA A 121 -3.60 -14.28 -6.06
CA ALA A 121 -4.43 -14.90 -5.03
C ALA A 121 -4.61 -13.98 -3.81
N HIS A 122 -3.56 -13.27 -3.41
CA HIS A 122 -3.63 -12.31 -2.30
C HIS A 122 -4.46 -11.06 -2.67
N LEU A 123 -4.30 -10.54 -3.89
CA LEU A 123 -5.12 -9.42 -4.35
C LEU A 123 -6.61 -9.76 -4.41
N LEU A 124 -6.95 -10.99 -4.79
CA LEU A 124 -8.34 -11.46 -4.78
C LEU A 124 -8.92 -11.43 -3.37
N GLN A 125 -8.17 -11.89 -2.36
CA GLN A 125 -8.58 -11.82 -0.95
C GLN A 125 -8.84 -10.38 -0.52
N LEU A 126 -7.97 -9.44 -0.90
CA LEU A 126 -8.12 -8.02 -0.58
C LEU A 126 -9.29 -7.32 -1.32
N SER A 127 -9.90 -7.93 -2.34
CA SER A 127 -11.13 -7.43 -3.01
C SER A 127 -12.42 -7.99 -2.45
N ILE A 128 -12.34 -9.08 -1.68
CA ILE A 128 -13.55 -9.76 -1.17
C ILE A 128 -14.10 -9.02 0.06
N ASP A 129 -13.29 -8.13 0.65
CA ASP A 129 -13.65 -7.32 1.81
C ASP A 129 -14.19 -5.91 1.47
N ASP A 130 -14.42 -5.60 0.17
CA ASP A 130 -15.06 -4.37 -0.34
C ASP A 130 -16.58 -4.54 -0.56
#